data_AF-A0A7C6S593-F1
#
_entry.id   AF-A0A7C6S593-F1
#
_cell.length_a   1.000
_cell.length_b   1.000
_cell.length_c   1.000
_cell.angle_alpha   90.00
_cell.angle_beta   90.00
_cell.angle_gamma   90.00
#
_symmetry.space_group_name_H-M   'P 1'
#
loop_
_entity.id
_entity.type
_entity.pdbx_description
1 polymer ?
#
loop_
_entity_poly.entity_id
_entity_poly.type
_entity_poly.pdbx_seq_one_letter_code
_entity_poly.pdbx_strand_id
1 'polypeptide(L)'
;MSVFQEVLKIIEERCGKGKDNIISLATIGIGEEGKPRPYVREVDGFYEDGAFYVTTSASSTKMRQISQNPEVAFAASNQWFYG
;
A
#
# COMPACT_ATOMS: atom_id res chain seq x y z
N MET A 1 4.38 8.25 25.92
CA MET A 1 3.79 7.47 24.81
C MET A 1 4.81 6.43 24.36
N SER A 2 4.39 5.31 23.78
CA SER A 2 5.34 4.40 23.12
C SER A 2 5.66 4.92 21.72
N VAL A 3 6.82 4.52 21.18
CA VAL A 3 7.23 4.84 19.79
C VAL A 3 6.14 4.44 18.80
N PHE A 4 5.48 3.30 19.02
CA PHE A 4 4.35 2.84 18.20
C PHE A 4 3.20 3.86 18.17
N GLN A 5 2.79 4.38 19.32
CA GLN A 5 1.72 5.38 19.41
C GLN A 5 2.10 6.72 18.78
N GLU A 6 3.37 7.11 18.87
CA GLU A 6 3.89 8.31 18.19
C GLU A 6 3.87 8.15 16.67
N VAL A 7 4.28 6.98 16.16
CA VAL A 7 4.25 6.68 14.73
C VAL A 7 2.82 6.66 14.20
N LEU A 8 1.87 6.01 14.88
CA LEU A 8 0.46 6.02 14.48
C LEU A 8 -0.11 7.44 14.42
N LYS A 9 0.23 8.29 15.40
CA LYS A 9 -0.19 9.70 15.40
C LYS A 9 0.37 10.46 14.21
N ILE A 10 1.64 10.25 13.86
CA ILE A 10 2.27 10.86 12.68
C ILE A 10 1.58 10.42 11.39
N ILE A 11 1.23 9.14 11.26
CA ILE A 11 0.52 8.61 10.08
C ILE A 11 -0.90 9.20 10.02
N GLU A 12 -1.63 9.26 11.13
CA GLU A 12 -2.96 9.89 11.18
C GLU A 12 -2.91 11.38 10.80
N GLU A 13 -1.92 12.12 11.26
CA GLU A 13 -1.74 13.53 10.90
C GLU A 13 -1.44 13.74 9.40
N ARG A 14 -0.68 12.80 8.81
CA ARG A 14 -0.24 12.87 7.41
C ARG A 14 -1.28 12.36 6.44
N CYS A 15 -1.79 11.15 6.67
CA CYS A 15 -2.62 10.38 5.76
C CYS A 15 -4.08 10.25 6.18
N GLY A 16 -4.38 10.41 7.47
CA GLY A 16 -5.75 10.29 8.00
C GLY A 16 -6.60 11.54 7.78
N LYS A 17 -7.61 11.72 8.64
CA LYS A 17 -8.54 12.87 8.61
C LYS A 17 -9.27 13.06 7.27
N GLY A 18 -9.60 11.97 6.58
CA GLY A 18 -10.35 12.01 5.32
C GLY A 18 -9.57 12.54 4.12
N LYS A 19 -8.23 12.48 4.15
CA LYS A 19 -7.39 12.85 3.02
C LYS A 19 -7.33 11.74 1.98
N ASP A 20 -7.27 12.12 0.71
CA ASP A 20 -6.91 11.22 -0.37
C ASP A 20 -5.40 10.98 -0.36
N ASN A 21 -4.99 9.71 -0.35
CA ASN A 21 -3.59 9.32 -0.41
C ASN A 21 -3.34 8.48 -1.66
N ILE A 22 -2.18 8.67 -2.25
CA ILE A 22 -1.63 7.72 -3.22
C ILE A 22 -0.53 6.93 -2.50
N ILE A 23 -0.65 5.61 -2.52
CA ILE A 23 0.37 4.72 -1.97
C ILE A 23 0.91 3.80 -3.06
N SER A 24 2.20 3.53 -3.02
CA SER A 24 2.81 2.48 -3.83
C SER A 24 2.57 1.12 -3.17
N LEU A 25 1.75 0.27 -3.78
CA LEU A 25 1.45 -1.08 -3.30
C LEU A 25 2.31 -2.12 -4.02
N ALA A 26 3.19 -2.78 -3.26
CA ALA A 26 4.06 -3.84 -3.73
C ALA A 26 3.52 -5.23 -3.39
N THR A 27 3.60 -6.14 -4.37
CA THR A 27 3.21 -7.55 -4.28
C THR A 27 4.28 -8.41 -4.95
N ILE A 28 4.32 -9.69 -4.64
CA ILE A 28 5.17 -10.66 -5.32
C ILE A 28 4.29 -11.53 -6.23
N GLY A 29 4.54 -11.48 -7.53
CA GLY A 29 3.94 -12.39 -8.50
C GLY A 29 4.90 -13.53 -8.85
N ILE A 30 4.40 -14.53 -9.58
CA ILE A 30 5.20 -15.59 -10.16
C ILE A 30 5.40 -15.29 -11.65
N GLY A 31 6.66 -15.11 -12.06
CA GLY A 31 7.03 -14.87 -13.45
C GLY A 31 7.27 -16.14 -14.24
N GLU A 32 7.84 -15.97 -15.44
CA GLU A 32 8.32 -17.08 -16.25
C GLU A 32 9.29 -17.97 -15.47
N GLU A 33 9.23 -19.28 -15.71
CA GLU A 33 10.00 -20.31 -15.00
C GLU A 33 9.66 -20.45 -13.49
N GLY A 34 8.54 -19.88 -13.03
CA GLY A 34 8.10 -20.05 -11.64
C GLY A 34 8.86 -19.17 -10.63
N LYS A 35 9.69 -18.22 -11.09
CA LYS A 35 10.51 -17.37 -10.24
C LYS A 35 9.70 -16.18 -9.67
N PRO A 36 9.91 -15.79 -8.40
CA PRO A 36 9.24 -14.62 -7.83
C PRO A 36 9.64 -13.34 -8.57
N ARG A 37 8.67 -12.47 -8.83
CA ARG A 37 8.84 -11.18 -9.51
C ARG A 37 8.19 -10.08 -8.68
N PRO A 38 8.90 -9.00 -8.33
CA PRO A 38 8.29 -7.86 -7.67
C PRO A 38 7.36 -7.11 -8.63
N TYR A 39 6.20 -6.71 -8.13
CA TYR A 39 5.26 -5.85 -8.83
C TYR A 39 4.92 -4.66 -7.95
N VAL A 40 4.99 -3.44 -8.49
CA VAL A 40 4.56 -2.22 -7.80
C VAL A 40 3.56 -1.47 -8.67
N ARG A 41 2.54 -0.88 -8.06
CA ARG A 41 1.68 0.11 -8.70
C ARG A 41 1.24 1.13 -7.65
N GLU A 42 0.97 2.35 -8.09
CA GLU A 42 0.27 3.33 -7.27
C GLU A 42 -1.22 3.00 -7.20
N VAL A 43 -1.81 3.20 -6.03
CA VAL A 43 -3.23 3.02 -5.76
C VAL A 43 -3.72 4.14 -4.87
N ASP A 44 -4.99 4.52 -5.05
CA ASP A 44 -5.69 5.36 -4.10
C ASP A 44 -5.91 4.59 -2.80
N GLY A 45 -5.47 5.17 -1.69
CA GLY A 45 -5.54 4.59 -0.35
C GLY A 45 -6.24 5.54 0.61
N PHE A 46 -7.23 5.02 1.33
CA PHE A 46 -7.88 5.70 2.43
C PHE A 46 -7.31 5.19 3.75
N TYR A 47 -6.78 6.09 4.60
CA TYR A 47 -6.22 5.70 5.90
C TYR A 47 -7.23 5.95 7.02
N GLU A 48 -7.54 4.90 7.78
CA GLU A 48 -8.40 4.96 8.97
C GLU A 48 -8.02 3.83 9.94
N ASP A 49 -8.04 4.13 11.24
CA ASP A 49 -7.81 3.15 12.33
C ASP A 49 -6.54 2.30 12.20
N GLY A 50 -5.47 2.89 11.68
CA GLY A 50 -4.17 2.20 11.55
C GLY A 50 -4.01 1.35 10.28
N ALA A 51 -4.98 1.40 9.35
CA ALA A 51 -4.95 0.63 8.11
C ALA A 51 -5.17 1.50 6.87
N PHE A 52 -4.59 1.09 5.74
CA PHE A 52 -4.90 1.63 4.42
C PHE A 52 -5.92 0.73 3.72
N TYR A 53 -7.04 1.33 3.32
CA TYR A 53 -8.08 0.70 2.52
C TYR A 53 -7.90 1.08 1.06
N VAL A 54 -7.95 0.08 0.18
CA VAL A 54 -7.77 0.26 -1.27
C VAL A 54 -8.93 -0.43 -1.97
N THR A 55 -9.65 0.32 -2.81
CA THR A 55 -10.71 -0.24 -3.64
C THR A 55 -10.14 -0.63 -5.00
N THR A 56 -10.35 -1.88 -5.43
CA THR A 56 -9.92 -2.33 -6.75
C THR A 56 -10.75 -3.51 -7.23
N SER A 57 -10.67 -3.82 -8.53
CA SER A 57 -11.37 -4.99 -9.09
C SER A 57 -10.82 -6.29 -8.48
N ALA A 58 -11.72 -7.21 -8.12
CA ALA A 58 -11.40 -8.57 -7.69
C ALA A 58 -10.59 -9.34 -8.76
N SER A 59 -10.76 -9.01 -10.05
CA SER A 59 -10.01 -9.61 -11.16
C SER A 59 -8.65 -8.97 -11.42
N SER A 60 -8.27 -7.94 -10.66
CA SER A 60 -6.99 -7.25 -10.86
C SER A 60 -5.80 -8.18 -10.65
N THR A 61 -4.70 -7.89 -11.34
CA THR A 61 -3.44 -8.64 -11.18
C THR A 61 -2.96 -8.61 -9.73
N LYS A 62 -3.19 -7.52 -8.99
CA LYS A 62 -2.84 -7.44 -7.56
C LYS A 62 -3.66 -8.41 -6.71
N MET A 63 -4.98 -8.48 -6.89
CA MET A 63 -5.81 -9.42 -6.14
C MET A 63 -5.43 -10.87 -6.42
N ARG A 64 -5.10 -11.21 -7.68
CA ARG A 64 -4.57 -12.54 -8.02
C ARG A 64 -3.24 -12.84 -7.33
N GLN A 65 -2.31 -11.88 -7.31
CA GLN A 65 -1.03 -12.04 -6.60
C GLN A 65 -1.23 -12.20 -5.09
N ILE A 66 -2.07 -11.37 -4.47
CA ILE A 66 -2.38 -11.41 -3.03
C ILE A 66 -3.05 -12.74 -2.65
N SER A 67 -3.90 -13.30 -3.52
CA SER A 67 -4.51 -14.62 -3.26
C SER A 67 -3.50 -15.78 -3.24
N GLN A 68 -2.35 -15.63 -3.91
CA GLN A 68 -1.28 -16.63 -3.91
C GLN A 68 -0.25 -16.37 -2.80
N ASN A 69 0.02 -15.10 -2.51
CA ASN A 69 0.88 -14.66 -1.42
C ASN A 69 0.30 -13.38 -0.78
N PRO A 70 -0.25 -13.47 0.44
CA PRO A 70 -0.89 -12.33 1.11
C PRO A 70 0.10 -11.27 1.62
N GLU A 71 1.41 -11.56 1.61
CA GLU A 71 2.42 -10.60 2.03
C GLU A 71 2.51 -9.44 1.04
N VAL A 72 2.30 -8.24 1.57
CA VAL A 72 2.33 -6.99 0.80
C VAL A 72 3.22 -5.98 1.51
N ALA A 73 3.82 -5.09 0.73
CA ALA A 73 4.50 -3.92 1.26
C ALA A 73 3.86 -2.67 0.64
N PHE A 74 3.91 -1.56 1.34
CA PHE A 74 3.50 -0.28 0.79
C PHE A 74 4.46 0.82 1.18
N ALA A 75 4.47 1.88 0.39
CA ALA A 75 5.12 3.14 0.71
C ALA A 75 4.12 4.28 0.49
N ALA A 76 4.03 5.18 1.46
CA ALA A 76 3.31 6.43 1.35
C ALA A 76 4.34 7.57 1.31
N SER A 77 4.36 8.34 0.22
CA SER A 77 5.16 9.57 0.14
C SER A 77 4.25 10.77 0.30
N ASN A 78 4.60 11.68 1.20
CA ASN A 78 3.90 12.97 1.35
C ASN A 78 4.54 14.07 0.51
N GLN A 79 5.52 13.73 -0.33
CA GLN A 79 6.21 14.66 -1.21
C GLN A 79 6.24 14.08 -2.62
N TRP A 80 5.63 14.83 -3.55
CA TRP A 80 5.76 14.60 -4.98
C TRP A 80 7.02 15.32 -5.45
N PHE A 81 7.97 14.58 -6.01
CA PHE A 81 9.07 15.18 -6.76
C PHE A 81 8.63 15.24 -8.23
N TYR A 82 8.35 16.43 -8.73
CA TYR A 82 8.25 16.68 -10.17
C TYR A 82 9.62 17.13 -10.68
N GLY A 83 10.01 16.64 -11.86
CA GLY A 83 11.14 17.15 -12.65
C GLY A 83 10.63 17.95 -13.83
#